data_AF-A0A4Q4M234-F1
#
_entry.id   AF-A0A4Q4M234-F1
#
_cell.length_a   1.000
_cell.length_b   1.000
_cell.length_c   1.000
_cell.angle_alpha   90.00
_cell.angle_beta   90.00
_cell.angle_gamma   90.00
#
_symmetry.space_group_name_H-M   'P 1'
#
loop_
_entity.id
_entity.type
_entity.pdbx_description
1 polymer ?
#
loop_
_entity_poly.entity_id
_entity_poly.type
_entity_poly.pdbx_seq_one_letter_code
_entity_poly.pdbx_strand_id
1 'polypeptide(L)'
;MGIQRLARRLEPYATRYSSEQLDGYSAVVDGPALAYYAHKLALASAASASRIPSYADIVAEAIHWLASLEKSDIKVSAIYFDGALPISKRTERLSRTEANNRRVQQFRNNYATVSCPIPTYLGSISYAFLAPALQEALLDSPFSSKTKTVPGEADDWCALHAKENAKSIIFTSDTDLVLYDYSFDTLIVFLHDADVTTGIKAYSPNEISKQLQLKSLVPFAYALLDGPQDSSKLLAHTAQAIDQSSTPYVDFARRYVAKAPSPSATSNLPMSDVRISEYVHQALNGLESPFVYMPLLVEDPNQASAWNVGQDIRTIAYSLLARKPNMIVHEYRRKAQGISVQEISTYSSTDLATSAADLERQLRTLREWAAAQSDFVKPALLWPLFGLSFVLAELNTPPAILLVQRVLNGEFDNSWAFVHLTARIHAAIYSLRVLTQIIGVWLVLHPTIPTYSTEKSKLHTTLSSLATHMADFPCIPDVLGVPGQAKKVVAQHDVLKGLVEEIYRSNGAQVLSGDGVSNKKKKKMAREQERKKKKAEVRAQGRLEGSGFALLGDC
;
A
#
# COMPACT_ATOMS: atom_id res chain seq x y z
N MET A 1 -14.15 11.88 -3.11
CA MET A 1 -14.88 10.63 -3.38
C MET A 1 -16.36 10.97 -3.41
N GLY A 2 -17.23 10.05 -3.83
CA GLY A 2 -18.68 10.29 -3.95
C GLY A 2 -19.13 10.96 -5.25
N ILE A 3 -20.38 11.42 -5.26
CA ILE A 3 -21.04 12.04 -6.42
C ILE A 3 -20.31 13.29 -6.87
N GLN A 4 -19.88 13.27 -8.13
CA GLN A 4 -19.11 14.34 -8.74
C GLN A 4 -19.86 15.68 -8.67
N ARG A 5 -19.18 16.74 -8.24
CA ARG A 5 -19.68 18.12 -8.10
C ARG A 5 -20.70 18.36 -6.98
N LEU A 6 -21.08 17.34 -6.21
CA LEU A 6 -22.04 17.50 -5.11
C LEU A 6 -21.55 18.50 -4.07
N ALA A 7 -20.33 18.33 -3.53
CA ALA A 7 -19.74 19.28 -2.58
C ALA A 7 -19.74 20.73 -3.09
N ARG A 8 -19.34 20.95 -4.35
CA ARG A 8 -19.35 22.28 -4.99
C ARG A 8 -20.76 22.88 -5.07
N ARG A 9 -21.80 22.06 -5.26
CA ARG A 9 -23.20 22.52 -5.31
C ARG A 9 -23.77 22.82 -3.94
N LEU A 10 -23.24 22.18 -2.90
CA LEU A 10 -23.64 22.37 -1.52
C LEU A 10 -22.80 23.43 -0.78
N GLU A 11 -21.64 23.81 -1.31
CA GLU A 11 -20.73 24.80 -0.73
C GLU A 11 -21.42 26.11 -0.26
N PRO A 12 -22.37 26.72 -1.00
CA PRO A 12 -23.04 27.95 -0.55
C PRO A 12 -23.88 27.78 0.72
N TYR A 13 -24.17 26.54 1.12
CA TYR A 13 -24.95 26.21 2.32
C TYR A 13 -24.08 25.71 3.47
N ALA A 14 -22.75 25.73 3.32
CA ALA A 14 -21.84 25.37 4.39
C ALA A 14 -21.81 26.50 5.44
N THR A 15 -21.78 26.12 6.72
CA THR A 15 -21.68 27.05 7.85
C THR A 15 -20.32 26.88 8.50
N ARG A 16 -19.67 27.99 8.89
CA ARG A 16 -18.45 27.95 9.68
C ARG A 16 -18.79 28.01 11.16
N TYR A 17 -18.31 27.04 11.92
CA TYR A 17 -18.53 26.89 13.35
C TYR A 17 -17.26 27.23 14.13
N SER A 18 -17.40 27.98 15.22
CA SER A 18 -16.33 28.19 16.19
C SER A 18 -16.20 27.00 17.16
N SER A 19 -15.12 26.96 17.93
CA SER A 19 -14.88 25.89 18.93
C SER A 19 -16.02 25.85 19.96
N GLU A 20 -16.50 27.02 20.41
CA GLU A 20 -17.57 27.13 21.40
C GLU A 20 -18.91 26.62 20.87
N GLN A 21 -19.17 26.78 19.57
CA GLN A 21 -20.39 26.27 18.94
C GLN A 21 -20.35 24.75 18.75
N LEU A 22 -19.16 24.16 18.76
CA LEU A 22 -18.94 22.72 18.64
C LEU A 22 -18.76 22.05 20.02
N ASP A 23 -18.98 22.76 21.12
CA ASP A 23 -18.92 22.18 22.45
C ASP A 23 -19.93 21.03 22.63
N GLY A 24 -19.44 19.92 23.19
CA GLY A 24 -20.18 18.68 23.36
C GLY A 24 -20.40 17.87 22.08
N TYR A 25 -19.82 18.26 20.95
CA TYR A 25 -19.79 17.42 19.75
C TYR A 25 -18.71 16.33 19.83
N SER A 26 -18.91 15.24 19.11
CA SER A 26 -17.92 14.17 18.98
C SER A 26 -17.57 13.86 17.53
N ALA A 27 -16.29 13.63 17.27
CA ALA A 27 -15.76 13.34 15.94
C ALA A 27 -15.82 11.84 15.62
N VAL A 28 -16.43 11.55 14.47
CA VAL A 28 -16.40 10.24 13.80
C VAL A 28 -15.57 10.40 12.53
N VAL A 29 -14.50 9.62 12.41
CA VAL A 29 -13.49 9.86 11.38
C VAL A 29 -13.42 8.69 10.39
N ASP A 30 -13.52 9.03 9.10
CA ASP A 30 -13.19 8.15 7.98
C ASP A 30 -11.66 8.01 7.90
N GLY A 31 -11.14 6.88 8.37
CA GLY A 31 -9.71 6.59 8.48
C GLY A 31 -8.97 6.61 7.15
N PRO A 32 -9.44 5.90 6.09
CA PRO A 32 -8.87 5.99 4.76
C PRO A 32 -8.80 7.43 4.25
N ALA A 33 -9.86 8.22 4.40
CA ALA A 33 -9.85 9.63 3.98
C ALA A 33 -8.85 10.47 4.79
N LEU A 34 -8.75 10.23 6.11
CA LEU A 34 -7.77 10.89 6.97
C LEU A 34 -6.34 10.61 6.50
N ALA A 35 -6.01 9.38 6.09
CA ALA A 35 -4.67 9.05 5.60
C ALA A 35 -4.28 9.87 4.35
N TYR A 36 -5.23 10.06 3.42
CA TYR A 36 -4.99 10.90 2.24
C TYR A 36 -4.93 12.39 2.56
N TYR A 37 -5.70 12.86 3.55
CA TYR A 37 -5.65 14.23 4.02
C TYR A 37 -4.33 14.54 4.73
N ALA A 38 -3.89 13.67 5.63
CA ALA A 38 -2.62 13.79 6.32
C ALA A 38 -1.42 13.78 5.35
N HIS A 39 -1.52 13.03 4.24
CA HIS A 39 -0.52 13.13 3.17
C HIS A 39 -0.44 14.54 2.56
N LYS A 40 -1.58 15.24 2.41
CA LYS A 40 -1.57 16.64 1.94
C LYS A 40 -0.96 17.59 2.98
N LEU A 41 -1.29 17.40 4.25
CA LEU A 41 -0.70 18.18 5.35
C LEU A 41 0.83 18.00 5.39
N ALA A 42 1.29 16.75 5.32
CA ALA A 42 2.70 16.43 5.31
C ALA A 42 3.42 16.98 4.08
N LEU A 43 2.78 17.01 2.90
CA LEU A 43 3.33 17.67 1.72
C LEU A 43 3.47 19.19 1.93
N ALA A 44 2.48 19.85 2.51
CA ALA A 44 2.56 21.28 2.81
C ALA A 44 3.68 21.60 3.80
N SER A 45 3.82 20.77 4.85
CA SER A 45 4.90 20.85 5.83
C SER A 45 6.27 20.60 5.19
N ALA A 46 6.41 19.55 4.38
CA ALA A 46 7.66 19.14 3.75
C ALA A 46 8.11 20.04 2.57
N ALA A 47 7.20 20.80 1.95
CA ALA A 47 7.53 21.76 0.89
C ALA A 47 8.55 22.80 1.38
N SER A 48 8.48 23.20 2.65
CA SER A 48 9.45 24.09 3.29
C SER A 48 10.86 23.49 3.35
N ALA A 49 10.98 22.17 3.40
CA ALA A 49 12.22 21.42 3.54
C ALA A 49 12.72 20.81 2.21
N SER A 50 12.11 21.14 1.07
CA SER A 50 12.48 20.65 -0.27
C SER A 50 12.60 19.11 -0.37
N ARG A 51 11.79 18.37 0.39
CA ARG A 51 11.79 16.90 0.45
C ARG A 51 10.38 16.32 0.26
N ILE A 52 10.31 15.05 -0.11
CA ILE A 52 9.06 14.29 -0.04
C ILE A 52 8.85 13.79 1.41
N PRO A 53 7.61 13.82 1.95
CA PRO A 53 7.33 13.25 3.25
C PRO A 53 7.44 11.72 3.25
N SER A 54 7.89 11.15 4.36
CA SER A 54 7.85 9.71 4.62
C SER A 54 6.47 9.28 5.12
N TYR A 55 6.22 7.96 5.22
CA TYR A 55 5.03 7.46 5.91
C TYR A 55 4.97 7.95 7.38
N ALA A 56 6.10 8.07 8.06
CA ALA A 56 6.17 8.58 9.43
C ALA A 56 5.76 10.04 9.53
N ASP A 57 6.19 10.90 8.59
CA ASP A 57 5.75 12.30 8.53
C ASP A 57 4.22 12.38 8.37
N ILE A 58 3.66 11.56 7.48
CA ILE A 58 2.22 11.53 7.19
C ILE A 58 1.41 11.09 8.41
N VAL A 59 1.84 10.02 9.07
CA VAL A 59 1.19 9.53 10.28
C VAL A 59 1.27 10.55 11.41
N ALA A 60 2.42 11.21 11.58
CA ALA A 60 2.59 12.25 12.60
C ALA A 60 1.59 13.40 12.40
N GLU A 61 1.42 13.87 11.15
CA GLU A 61 0.42 14.91 10.82
C GLU A 61 -1.02 14.45 11.13
N ALA A 62 -1.35 13.18 10.86
CA ALA A 62 -2.68 12.64 11.18
C ALA A 62 -2.94 12.63 12.70
N ILE A 63 -1.98 12.15 13.49
CA ILE A 63 -2.10 12.08 14.96
C ILE A 63 -2.14 13.49 15.55
N HIS A 64 -1.32 14.41 15.05
CA HIS A 64 -1.35 15.82 15.46
C HIS A 64 -2.69 16.49 15.15
N TRP A 65 -3.27 16.21 13.98
CA TRP A 65 -4.58 16.74 13.61
C TRP A 65 -5.68 16.19 14.54
N LEU A 66 -5.70 14.89 14.81
CA LEU A 66 -6.64 14.28 15.77
C LEU A 66 -6.50 14.88 17.17
N ALA A 67 -5.27 15.05 17.66
CA ALA A 67 -5.01 15.69 18.95
C ALA A 67 -5.44 17.16 18.98
N SER A 68 -5.40 17.85 17.83
CA SER A 68 -5.86 19.23 17.71
C SER A 68 -7.39 19.33 17.79
N LEU A 69 -8.13 18.33 17.29
CA LEU A 69 -9.58 18.25 17.50
C LEU A 69 -9.92 18.13 18.99
N GLU A 70 -9.25 17.24 19.72
CA GLU A 70 -9.51 17.05 21.15
C GLU A 70 -9.13 18.28 21.99
N LYS A 71 -8.10 19.03 21.58
CA LYS A 71 -7.74 20.32 22.20
C LYS A 71 -8.76 21.43 21.95
N SER A 72 -9.62 21.28 20.94
CA SER A 72 -10.72 22.20 20.62
C SER A 72 -12.07 21.66 21.09
N ASP A 73 -12.06 20.81 22.13
CA ASP A 73 -13.25 20.22 22.77
C ASP A 73 -14.11 19.32 21.86
N ILE A 74 -13.57 18.89 20.72
CA ILE A 74 -14.20 17.91 19.84
C ILE A 74 -13.61 16.52 20.13
N LYS A 75 -14.32 15.73 20.92
CA LYS A 75 -13.84 14.40 21.35
C LYS A 75 -13.86 13.40 20.19
N VAL A 76 -12.75 12.72 19.93
CA VAL A 76 -12.72 11.62 18.94
C VAL A 76 -13.43 10.39 19.50
N SER A 77 -14.59 10.04 18.95
CA SER A 77 -15.41 8.92 19.40
C SER A 77 -15.07 7.61 18.66
N ALA A 78 -14.77 7.69 17.36
CA ALA A 78 -14.44 6.54 16.53
C ALA A 78 -13.63 6.93 15.29
N ILE A 79 -12.73 6.04 14.87
CA ILE A 79 -11.98 6.11 13.60
C ILE A 79 -12.20 4.78 12.88
N TYR A 80 -12.91 4.80 11.76
CA TYR A 80 -13.28 3.59 11.03
C TYR A 80 -12.37 3.37 9.81
N PHE A 81 -11.91 2.14 9.64
CA PHE A 81 -11.14 1.68 8.47
C PHE A 81 -11.89 0.59 7.72
N ASP A 82 -11.79 0.64 6.39
CA ASP A 82 -12.40 -0.35 5.50
C ASP A 82 -11.95 -1.78 5.83
N GLY A 83 -12.88 -2.72 5.69
CA GLY A 83 -12.59 -4.15 5.69
C GLY A 83 -13.10 -4.81 4.41
N ALA A 84 -14.24 -5.49 4.47
CA ALA A 84 -14.80 -6.19 3.31
C ALA A 84 -15.44 -5.23 2.30
N LEU A 85 -14.70 -4.88 1.24
CA LEU A 85 -15.20 -3.97 0.22
C LEU A 85 -16.28 -4.61 -0.68
N PRO A 86 -17.30 -3.85 -1.13
CA PRO A 86 -18.36 -4.38 -1.98
C PRO A 86 -17.86 -4.92 -3.33
N ILE A 87 -18.43 -6.07 -3.74
CA ILE A 87 -18.15 -6.69 -5.04
C ILE A 87 -18.60 -5.78 -6.20
N SER A 88 -19.70 -5.03 -6.03
CA SER A 88 -20.23 -4.11 -7.05
C SER A 88 -19.24 -3.01 -7.44
N LYS A 89 -18.35 -2.59 -6.53
CA LYS A 89 -17.32 -1.55 -6.79
C LYS A 89 -16.03 -2.09 -7.40
N ARG A 90 -15.95 -3.39 -7.71
CA ARG A 90 -14.78 -4.06 -8.30
C ARG A 90 -14.27 -3.39 -9.58
N THR A 91 -15.18 -3.11 -10.51
CA THR A 91 -14.83 -2.50 -11.81
C THR A 91 -14.22 -1.11 -11.63
N GLU A 92 -14.77 -0.31 -10.72
CA GLU A 92 -14.26 1.03 -10.39
C GLU A 92 -12.85 0.95 -9.79
N ARG A 93 -12.63 0.04 -8.82
CA ARG A 93 -11.31 -0.16 -8.18
C ARG A 93 -10.24 -0.55 -9.21
N LEU A 94 -10.58 -1.43 -10.14
CA LEU A 94 -9.70 -1.83 -11.24
C LEU A 94 -9.38 -0.66 -12.18
N SER A 95 -10.41 0.07 -12.61
CA SER A 95 -10.25 1.25 -13.47
C SER A 95 -9.34 2.30 -12.83
N ARG A 96 -9.54 2.59 -11.54
CA ARG A 96 -8.71 3.53 -10.76
C ARG A 96 -7.26 3.05 -10.66
N THR A 97 -7.04 1.76 -10.41
CA THR A 97 -5.70 1.19 -10.32
C THR A 97 -4.98 1.24 -11.67
N GLU A 98 -5.69 0.93 -12.76
CA GLU A 98 -5.18 1.01 -14.12
C GLU A 98 -4.83 2.45 -14.51
N ALA A 99 -5.67 3.44 -14.15
CA ALA A 99 -5.38 4.86 -14.36
C ALA A 99 -4.11 5.31 -13.61
N ASN A 100 -3.93 4.87 -12.36
CA ASN A 100 -2.72 5.15 -11.60
C ASN A 100 -1.48 4.47 -12.20
N ASN A 101 -1.60 3.22 -12.66
CA ASN A 101 -0.53 2.49 -13.35
C ASN A 101 -0.09 3.23 -14.63
N ARG A 102 -1.03 3.75 -15.42
CA ARG A 102 -0.72 4.59 -16.59
C ARG A 102 0.06 5.86 -16.22
N ARG A 103 -0.23 6.49 -15.08
CA ARG A 103 0.55 7.66 -14.60
C ARG A 103 1.99 7.28 -14.24
N VAL A 104 2.21 6.11 -13.63
CA VAL A 104 3.57 5.59 -13.38
C VAL A 104 4.30 5.32 -14.69
N GLN A 105 3.63 4.75 -15.69
CA GLN A 105 4.21 4.53 -17.02
C GLN A 105 4.56 5.83 -17.73
N GLN A 106 3.66 6.82 -17.71
CA GLN A 106 3.94 8.15 -18.25
C GLN A 106 5.15 8.78 -17.57
N PHE A 107 5.27 8.65 -16.25
CA PHE A 107 6.44 9.11 -15.51
C PHE A 107 7.71 8.38 -15.97
N ARG A 108 7.68 7.05 -16.14
CA ARG A 108 8.80 6.28 -16.71
C ARG A 108 9.19 6.71 -18.12
N ASN A 109 8.21 6.99 -18.98
CA ASN A 109 8.43 7.37 -20.37
C ASN A 109 9.02 8.78 -20.49
N ASN A 110 8.58 9.72 -19.63
CA ASN A 110 9.14 11.07 -19.57
C ASN A 110 10.59 11.07 -19.10
N TYR A 111 10.99 10.07 -18.30
CA TYR A 111 12.35 9.88 -17.80
C TYR A 111 12.90 8.54 -18.31
N ALA A 112 12.97 8.40 -19.64
CA ALA A 112 13.30 7.16 -20.34
C ALA A 112 14.73 6.64 -20.08
N THR A 113 15.66 7.53 -19.72
CA THR A 113 17.06 7.17 -19.41
C THR A 113 17.19 6.50 -18.04
N VAL A 114 18.43 6.32 -17.56
CA VAL A 114 18.68 5.75 -16.22
C VAL A 114 18.18 6.67 -15.10
N SER A 115 18.13 7.97 -15.37
CA SER A 115 17.71 8.98 -14.38
C SER A 115 16.22 8.88 -14.09
N CYS A 116 15.87 8.92 -12.81
CA CYS A 116 14.53 8.97 -12.27
C CYS A 116 14.49 10.12 -11.26
N PRO A 117 13.81 11.24 -11.55
CA PRO A 117 13.71 12.32 -10.58
C PRO A 117 12.84 11.91 -9.41
N ILE A 118 12.82 12.74 -8.38
CA ILE A 118 11.89 12.62 -7.26
C ILE A 118 10.44 12.65 -7.81
N PRO A 119 9.60 11.62 -7.56
CA PRO A 119 8.31 11.44 -8.22
C PRO A 119 7.18 12.31 -7.63
N THR A 120 7.39 13.62 -7.51
CA THR A 120 6.42 14.56 -6.93
C THR A 120 5.07 14.57 -7.67
N TYR A 121 5.09 14.46 -9.00
CA TYR A 121 3.87 14.43 -9.84
C TYR A 121 2.95 13.24 -9.56
N LEU A 122 3.47 12.15 -9.00
CA LEU A 122 2.67 10.97 -8.65
C LEU A 122 1.80 11.24 -7.41
N GLY A 123 2.16 12.20 -6.55
CA GLY A 123 1.42 12.52 -5.34
C GLY A 123 1.20 11.27 -4.48
N SER A 124 -0.04 11.01 -4.09
CA SER A 124 -0.40 9.85 -3.26
C SER A 124 -0.16 8.50 -3.94
N ILE A 125 0.04 8.44 -5.27
CA ILE A 125 0.41 7.18 -5.96
C ILE A 125 1.77 6.67 -5.48
N SER A 126 2.67 7.56 -5.03
CA SER A 126 3.96 7.18 -4.43
C SER A 126 3.83 6.43 -3.11
N TYR A 127 2.64 6.37 -2.53
CA TYR A 127 2.38 5.82 -1.20
C TYR A 127 1.33 4.70 -1.27
N ALA A 128 1.76 3.51 -1.67
CA ALA A 128 0.89 2.34 -1.82
C ALA A 128 0.15 1.92 -0.52
N PHE A 129 0.67 2.37 0.63
CA PHE A 129 0.30 1.89 1.96
C PHE A 129 -0.22 2.99 2.90
N LEU A 130 -0.78 4.10 2.41
CA LEU A 130 -1.22 5.23 3.27
C LEU A 130 -2.19 4.81 4.38
N ALA A 131 -3.33 4.22 4.00
CA ALA A 131 -4.34 3.79 4.96
C ALA A 131 -3.81 2.76 5.98
N PRO A 132 -3.15 1.64 5.57
CA PRO A 132 -2.62 0.69 6.54
C PRO A 132 -1.49 1.26 7.40
N ALA A 133 -0.67 2.19 6.88
CA ALA A 133 0.36 2.86 7.68
C ALA A 133 -0.24 3.68 8.82
N LEU A 134 -1.29 4.45 8.53
CA LEU A 134 -2.00 5.21 9.55
C LEU A 134 -2.71 4.29 10.54
N GLN A 135 -3.38 3.26 10.03
CA GLN A 135 -4.10 2.29 10.83
C GLN A 135 -3.19 1.62 11.88
N GLU A 136 -2.02 1.14 11.47
CA GLU A 136 -1.05 0.52 12.39
C GLU A 136 -0.55 1.50 13.44
N ALA A 137 -0.17 2.72 13.03
CA ALA A 137 0.34 3.71 13.97
C ALA A 137 -0.72 4.21 14.97
N LEU A 138 -1.99 4.24 14.59
CA LEU A 138 -3.07 4.60 15.50
C LEU A 138 -3.23 3.60 16.65
N LEU A 139 -2.92 2.31 16.42
CA LEU A 139 -2.97 1.30 17.48
C LEU A 139 -1.92 1.53 18.58
N ASP A 140 -0.81 2.17 18.23
CA ASP A 140 0.27 2.53 19.17
C ASP A 140 0.13 3.97 19.69
N SER A 141 -1.04 4.59 19.48
CA SER A 141 -1.33 5.98 19.86
C SER A 141 -2.45 6.06 20.92
N PRO A 142 -2.71 7.25 21.50
CA PRO A 142 -3.86 7.47 22.38
C PRO A 142 -5.22 7.12 21.75
N PHE A 143 -5.30 7.06 20.41
CA PHE A 143 -6.52 6.76 19.66
C PHE A 143 -6.78 5.27 19.45
N SER A 144 -5.91 4.38 19.94
CA SER A 144 -5.99 2.92 19.73
C SER A 144 -7.37 2.34 20.05
N SER A 145 -7.95 2.70 21.20
CA SER A 145 -9.29 2.23 21.61
C SER A 145 -10.45 2.75 20.75
N LYS A 146 -10.20 3.76 19.91
CA LYS A 146 -11.16 4.41 19.01
C LYS A 146 -11.05 3.91 17.58
N THR A 147 -9.93 3.30 17.21
CA THR A 147 -9.67 2.79 15.86
C THR A 147 -10.27 1.42 15.67
N LYS A 148 -11.05 1.24 14.60
CA LYS A 148 -11.76 -0.01 14.29
C LYS A 148 -11.69 -0.32 12.80
N THR A 149 -11.46 -1.58 12.45
CA THR A 149 -11.74 -2.10 11.11
C THR A 149 -13.15 -2.65 11.08
N VAL A 150 -13.90 -2.28 10.05
CA VAL A 150 -15.30 -2.64 9.94
C VAL A 150 -15.51 -3.70 8.84
N PRO A 151 -16.52 -4.58 8.95
CA PRO A 151 -16.84 -5.59 7.95
C PRO A 151 -17.55 -4.98 6.71
N GLY A 152 -16.99 -3.92 6.15
CA GLY A 152 -17.60 -3.10 5.10
C GLY A 152 -16.74 -1.90 4.73
N GLU A 153 -17.37 -0.89 4.16
CA GLU A 153 -16.75 0.42 3.92
C GLU A 153 -16.83 1.28 5.19
N ALA A 154 -15.78 2.06 5.48
CA ALA A 154 -15.71 2.91 6.66
C ALA A 154 -16.77 4.03 6.66
N ASP A 155 -17.13 4.54 5.48
CA ASP A 155 -18.10 5.62 5.28
C ASP A 155 -19.50 5.22 5.78
N ASP A 156 -19.97 4.01 5.45
CA ASP A 156 -21.24 3.46 5.94
C ASP A 156 -21.29 3.37 7.47
N TRP A 157 -20.17 3.03 8.11
CA TRP A 157 -20.07 2.94 9.57
C TRP A 157 -19.95 4.31 10.25
N CYS A 158 -19.31 5.27 9.59
CA CYS A 158 -19.35 6.67 10.03
C CYS A 158 -20.80 7.18 10.03
N ALA A 159 -21.53 6.89 8.95
CA ALA A 159 -22.92 7.31 8.84
C ALA A 159 -23.82 6.64 9.90
N LEU A 160 -23.65 5.34 10.11
CA LEU A 160 -24.39 4.61 11.15
C LEU A 160 -24.09 5.15 12.55
N HIS A 161 -22.82 5.39 12.87
CA HIS A 161 -22.44 5.96 14.17
C HIS A 161 -23.12 7.31 14.40
N ALA A 162 -23.08 8.21 13.42
CA ALA A 162 -23.72 9.52 13.55
C ALA A 162 -25.24 9.45 13.65
N LYS A 163 -25.87 8.46 13.00
CA LYS A 163 -27.31 8.21 13.14
C LYS A 163 -27.69 7.75 14.55
N GLU A 164 -26.85 6.95 15.20
CA GLU A 164 -27.09 6.40 16.54
C GLU A 164 -26.67 7.35 17.67
N ASN A 165 -25.87 8.38 17.38
CA ASN A 165 -25.29 9.27 18.37
C ASN A 165 -25.54 10.74 18.00
N ALA A 166 -26.30 11.45 18.84
CA ALA A 166 -26.52 12.88 18.72
C ALA A 166 -25.19 13.67 18.78
N LYS A 167 -25.20 14.89 18.22
CA LYS A 167 -24.04 15.81 18.13
C LYS A 167 -22.78 15.15 17.55
N SER A 168 -22.95 14.37 16.49
CA SER A 168 -21.84 13.76 15.77
C SER A 168 -21.32 14.68 14.66
N ILE A 169 -19.99 14.77 14.52
CA ILE A 169 -19.31 15.39 13.38
C ILE A 169 -18.60 14.29 12.59
N ILE A 170 -19.02 14.08 11.35
CA ILE A 170 -18.33 13.14 10.46
C ILE A 170 -17.24 13.86 9.70
N PHE A 171 -15.98 13.44 9.87
CA PHE A 171 -14.84 13.92 9.10
C PHE A 171 -14.53 12.94 7.97
N THR A 172 -14.73 13.37 6.72
CA THR A 172 -14.55 12.51 5.53
C THR A 172 -14.07 13.28 4.30
N SER A 173 -13.74 12.58 3.22
CA SER A 173 -13.59 13.14 1.87
C SER A 173 -14.61 12.57 0.87
N ASP A 174 -15.56 11.77 1.36
CA ASP A 174 -16.68 11.27 0.56
C ASP A 174 -17.88 12.21 0.68
N THR A 175 -18.28 12.78 -0.45
CA THR A 175 -19.42 13.70 -0.49
C THR A 175 -20.74 13.01 -0.28
N ASP A 176 -20.81 11.69 -0.46
CA ASP A 176 -22.05 10.92 -0.32
C ASP A 176 -22.54 10.90 1.13
N LEU A 177 -21.66 11.14 2.10
CA LEU A 177 -22.06 11.16 3.51
C LEU A 177 -23.02 12.31 3.86
N VAL A 178 -23.20 13.32 3.01
CA VAL A 178 -24.26 14.34 3.23
C VAL A 178 -25.66 13.82 2.90
N LEU A 179 -25.78 12.64 2.26
CA LEU A 179 -27.04 12.12 1.71
C LEU A 179 -27.77 11.16 2.65
N TYR A 180 -27.10 10.66 3.68
CA TYR A 180 -27.70 9.76 4.65
C TYR A 180 -28.65 10.51 5.58
N ASP A 181 -29.57 9.76 6.16
CA ASP A 181 -30.52 10.26 7.16
C ASP A 181 -29.91 10.22 8.57
N TYR A 182 -29.87 11.38 9.22
CA TYR A 182 -29.20 11.61 10.50
C TYR A 182 -30.06 12.32 11.52
N SER A 183 -29.60 12.36 12.77
CA SER A 183 -30.13 13.29 13.77
C SER A 183 -29.98 14.75 13.32
N PHE A 184 -30.84 15.64 13.84
CA PHE A 184 -30.89 17.06 13.45
C PHE A 184 -29.56 17.79 13.66
N ASP A 185 -28.79 17.35 14.65
CA ASP A 185 -27.53 17.95 15.10
C ASP A 185 -26.29 17.29 14.49
N THR A 186 -26.43 16.40 13.50
CA THR A 186 -25.27 15.83 12.80
C THR A 186 -24.66 16.83 11.83
N LEU A 187 -23.33 16.94 11.86
CA LEU A 187 -22.53 17.77 10.97
C LEU A 187 -21.62 16.90 10.11
N ILE A 188 -21.48 17.25 8.83
CA ILE A 188 -20.52 16.65 7.92
C ILE A 188 -19.41 17.67 7.67
N VAL A 189 -18.17 17.28 7.87
CA VAL A 189 -16.99 18.10 7.63
C VAL A 189 -16.13 17.40 6.59
N PHE A 190 -15.93 18.05 5.45
CA PHE A 190 -14.95 17.55 4.51
C PHE A 190 -13.54 17.88 5.00
N LEU A 191 -12.63 16.92 4.96
CA LEU A 191 -11.29 17.08 5.56
C LEU A 191 -10.51 18.28 5.00
N HIS A 192 -10.73 18.67 3.74
CA HIS A 192 -10.11 19.88 3.18
C HIS A 192 -10.63 21.20 3.76
N ASP A 193 -11.80 21.16 4.42
CA ASP A 193 -12.48 22.26 5.10
C ASP A 193 -12.30 22.18 6.64
N ALA A 194 -11.51 21.22 7.14
CA ALA A 194 -11.34 20.91 8.56
C ALA A 194 -10.19 21.67 9.25
N ASP A 195 -10.06 22.97 8.95
CA ASP A 195 -9.11 23.84 9.64
C ASP A 195 -9.65 24.23 11.03
N VAL A 196 -9.08 23.62 12.05
CA VAL A 196 -9.47 23.84 13.44
C VAL A 196 -9.06 25.24 13.94
N THR A 197 -8.05 25.87 13.32
CA THR A 197 -7.51 27.16 13.80
C THR A 197 -8.38 28.37 13.43
N THR A 198 -9.04 28.32 12.27
CA THR A 198 -9.90 29.41 11.77
C THR A 198 -11.40 29.10 11.88
N GLY A 199 -11.73 27.97 12.52
CA GLY A 199 -13.09 27.45 12.61
C GLY A 199 -13.42 26.48 11.48
N ILE A 200 -14.20 25.45 11.84
CA ILE A 200 -14.50 24.32 10.96
C ILE A 200 -15.68 24.66 10.05
N LYS A 201 -15.51 24.47 8.75
CA LYS A 201 -16.61 24.60 7.78
C LYS A 201 -17.34 23.25 7.67
N ALA A 202 -18.60 23.25 8.07
CA ALA A 202 -19.42 22.06 8.17
C ALA A 202 -20.74 22.20 7.40
N TYR A 203 -21.33 21.06 7.05
CA TYR A 203 -22.56 20.92 6.30
C TYR A 203 -23.57 20.20 7.20
N SER A 204 -24.69 20.85 7.53
CA SER A 204 -25.80 20.22 8.24
C SER A 204 -26.81 19.68 7.21
N PRO A 205 -26.92 18.36 6.99
CA PRO A 205 -27.82 17.83 5.96
C PRO A 205 -29.27 18.27 6.16
N ASN A 206 -29.70 18.41 7.42
CA ASN A 206 -31.04 18.85 7.79
C ASN A 206 -31.27 20.34 7.50
N GLU A 207 -30.33 21.22 7.86
CA GLU A 207 -30.46 22.65 7.55
C GLU A 207 -30.42 22.90 6.05
N ILE A 208 -29.52 22.22 5.33
CA ILE A 208 -29.43 22.34 3.87
C ILE A 208 -30.73 21.86 3.22
N SER A 209 -31.27 20.71 3.64
CA SER A 209 -32.55 20.20 3.12
C SER A 209 -33.68 21.21 3.36
N LYS A 210 -33.74 21.82 4.54
CA LYS A 210 -34.73 22.86 4.87
C LYS A 210 -34.58 24.10 3.98
N GLN A 211 -33.36 24.60 3.77
CA GLN A 211 -33.09 25.76 2.91
C GLN A 211 -33.44 25.48 1.44
N LEU A 212 -33.23 24.25 0.98
CA LEU A 212 -33.59 23.78 -0.36
C LEU A 212 -35.07 23.39 -0.49
N GLN A 213 -35.85 23.43 0.59
CA GLN A 213 -37.24 22.97 0.64
C GLN A 213 -37.39 21.52 0.16
N LEU A 214 -36.50 20.65 0.64
CA LEU A 214 -36.48 19.22 0.36
C LEU A 214 -36.61 18.44 1.68
N LYS A 215 -37.13 17.20 1.60
CA LYS A 215 -37.20 16.29 2.75
C LYS A 215 -35.83 15.65 3.07
N SER A 216 -35.00 15.47 2.04
CA SER A 216 -33.63 14.98 2.15
C SER A 216 -32.82 15.46 0.95
N LEU A 217 -31.50 15.30 1.00
CA LEU A 217 -30.61 15.66 -0.12
C LEU A 217 -30.51 14.56 -1.20
N VAL A 218 -31.12 13.39 -0.99
CA VAL A 218 -31.07 12.27 -1.96
C VAL A 218 -31.69 12.65 -3.31
N PRO A 219 -32.92 13.23 -3.39
CA PRO A 219 -33.47 13.72 -4.66
C PRO A 219 -32.59 14.79 -5.34
N PHE A 220 -31.96 15.67 -4.55
CA PHE A 220 -31.04 16.66 -5.08
C PHE A 220 -29.83 16.03 -5.76
N ALA A 221 -29.22 15.03 -5.11
CA ALA A 221 -28.11 14.29 -5.67
C ALA A 221 -28.50 13.48 -6.92
N TYR A 222 -29.70 12.89 -6.93
CA TYR A 222 -30.23 12.20 -8.09
C TYR A 222 -30.41 13.16 -9.29
N ALA A 223 -31.03 14.32 -9.07
CA ALA A 223 -31.18 15.35 -10.11
C ALA A 223 -29.82 15.82 -10.67
N LEU A 224 -28.78 15.87 -9.83
CA LEU A 224 -27.43 16.26 -10.24
C LEU A 224 -26.78 15.27 -11.21
N LEU A 225 -27.16 13.99 -11.19
CA LEU A 225 -26.63 13.00 -12.13
C LEU A 225 -27.07 13.30 -13.57
N ASP A 226 -28.32 13.74 -13.75
CA ASP A 226 -28.88 14.11 -15.05
C ASP A 226 -28.50 15.54 -15.47
N GLY A 227 -28.40 16.45 -14.50
CA GLY A 227 -28.10 17.87 -14.70
C GLY A 227 -26.77 18.34 -14.09
N PRO A 228 -25.60 17.76 -14.43
CA PRO A 228 -24.34 18.07 -13.75
C PRO A 228 -23.87 19.52 -13.92
N GLN A 229 -24.41 20.23 -14.92
CA GLN A 229 -24.11 21.64 -15.20
C GLN A 229 -25.11 22.60 -14.56
N ASP A 230 -26.24 22.10 -14.09
CA ASP A 230 -27.33 22.93 -13.59
C ASP A 230 -26.94 23.65 -12.30
N SER A 231 -27.58 24.81 -12.07
CA SER A 231 -27.42 25.60 -10.85
C SER A 231 -28.08 24.90 -9.66
N SER A 232 -27.61 25.17 -8.44
CA SER A 232 -28.22 24.58 -7.23
C SER A 232 -29.71 24.89 -7.09
N LYS A 233 -30.18 26.06 -7.58
CA LYS A 233 -31.61 26.41 -7.57
C LYS A 233 -32.43 25.53 -8.52
N LEU A 234 -31.92 25.32 -9.74
CA LEU A 234 -32.59 24.48 -10.73
C LEU A 234 -32.62 23.02 -10.27
N LEU A 235 -31.50 22.52 -9.74
CA LEU A 235 -31.42 21.17 -9.17
C LEU A 235 -32.43 20.96 -8.03
N ALA A 236 -32.59 21.93 -7.13
CA ALA A 236 -33.57 21.85 -6.05
C ALA A 236 -35.01 21.79 -6.58
N HIS A 237 -35.34 22.61 -7.59
CA HIS A 237 -36.65 22.58 -8.23
C HIS A 237 -36.90 21.23 -8.94
N THR A 238 -35.93 20.73 -9.71
CA THR A 238 -36.03 19.40 -10.34
C THR A 238 -36.20 18.31 -9.29
N ALA A 239 -35.47 18.40 -8.17
CA ALA A 239 -35.51 17.44 -7.09
C ALA A 239 -36.89 17.33 -6.42
N GLN A 240 -37.66 18.42 -6.34
CA GLN A 240 -39.03 18.42 -5.83
C GLN A 240 -40.01 17.67 -6.74
N ALA A 241 -39.72 17.63 -8.05
CA ALA A 241 -40.56 16.99 -9.05
C ALA A 241 -40.21 15.51 -9.31
N ILE A 242 -39.15 14.98 -8.68
CA ILE A 242 -38.75 13.57 -8.84
C ILE A 242 -39.84 12.65 -8.29
N ASP A 243 -40.26 11.68 -9.10
CA ASP A 243 -41.05 10.55 -8.64
C ASP A 243 -40.19 9.60 -7.80
N GLN A 244 -40.32 9.72 -6.48
CA GLN A 244 -39.58 8.92 -5.51
C GLN A 244 -40.05 7.46 -5.44
N SER A 245 -41.12 7.09 -6.13
CA SER A 245 -41.57 5.70 -6.27
C SER A 245 -41.00 5.01 -7.51
N SER A 246 -40.36 5.77 -8.41
CA SER A 246 -39.76 5.23 -9.61
C SER A 246 -38.60 4.27 -9.29
N THR A 247 -38.54 3.16 -10.01
CA THR A 247 -37.49 2.14 -9.82
C THR A 247 -36.07 2.72 -9.88
N PRO A 248 -35.70 3.58 -10.86
CA PRO A 248 -34.35 4.14 -10.93
C PRO A 248 -33.97 4.97 -9.70
N TYR A 249 -34.91 5.77 -9.19
CA TYR A 249 -34.69 6.56 -7.98
C TYR A 249 -34.55 5.66 -6.75
N VAL A 250 -35.44 4.67 -6.59
CA VAL A 250 -35.41 3.73 -5.46
C VAL A 250 -34.09 2.95 -5.44
N ASP A 251 -33.61 2.51 -6.60
CA ASP A 251 -32.33 1.82 -6.73
C ASP A 251 -31.15 2.71 -6.33
N PHE A 252 -31.15 3.98 -6.74
CA PHE A 252 -30.16 4.97 -6.34
C PHE A 252 -30.22 5.26 -4.83
N ALA A 253 -31.42 5.54 -4.30
CA ALA A 253 -31.64 5.95 -2.92
C ALA A 253 -31.32 4.85 -1.91
N ARG A 254 -31.37 3.57 -2.32
CA ARG A 254 -31.13 2.40 -1.46
C ARG A 254 -29.79 2.46 -0.73
N ARG A 255 -28.75 3.09 -1.32
CA ARG A 255 -27.42 3.23 -0.69
C ARG A 255 -27.47 4.09 0.58
N TYR A 256 -28.28 5.13 0.61
CA TYR A 256 -28.29 6.15 1.67
C TYR A 256 -29.23 5.83 2.83
N VAL A 257 -29.83 4.64 2.82
CA VAL A 257 -30.59 4.12 3.96
C VAL A 257 -29.60 3.42 4.89
N ALA A 258 -29.11 4.14 5.90
CA ALA A 258 -28.25 3.57 6.93
C ALA A 258 -28.95 2.37 7.59
N LYS A 259 -28.42 1.16 7.34
CA LYS A 259 -28.86 -0.09 7.96
C LYS A 259 -27.77 -0.56 8.91
N ALA A 260 -28.18 -1.06 10.07
CA ALA A 260 -27.27 -1.80 10.93
C ALA A 260 -26.73 -3.00 10.13
N PRO A 261 -25.40 -3.11 9.91
CA PRO A 261 -24.83 -4.28 9.28
C PRO A 261 -25.11 -5.49 10.18
N SER A 262 -25.55 -6.59 9.57
CA SER A 262 -25.75 -7.85 10.29
C SER A 262 -24.44 -8.23 10.98
N PRO A 263 -24.45 -8.68 12.25
CA PRO A 263 -23.24 -9.14 12.91
C PRO A 263 -22.62 -10.26 12.08
N SER A 264 -21.45 -9.99 11.49
CA SER A 264 -20.70 -10.98 10.74
C SER A 264 -19.96 -11.91 11.70
N ALA A 265 -19.72 -13.14 11.29
CA ALA A 265 -18.84 -14.08 12.00
C ALA A 265 -17.38 -13.58 12.16
N THR A 266 -17.07 -12.39 11.63
CA THR A 266 -15.74 -11.78 11.60
C THR A 266 -15.59 -10.63 12.61
N SER A 267 -16.59 -10.33 13.43
CA SER A 267 -16.57 -9.19 14.37
C SER A 267 -15.48 -9.26 15.44
N ASN A 268 -14.98 -10.46 15.75
CA ASN A 268 -13.93 -10.70 16.75
C ASN A 268 -12.55 -10.99 16.12
N LEU A 269 -12.38 -10.76 14.81
CA LEU A 269 -11.09 -11.00 14.16
C LEU A 269 -10.09 -9.90 14.49
N PRO A 270 -8.78 -10.23 14.53
CA PRO A 270 -7.73 -9.23 14.67
C PRO A 270 -7.83 -8.16 13.59
N MET A 271 -7.54 -6.92 13.98
CA MET A 271 -7.52 -5.80 13.06
C MET A 271 -6.52 -6.05 11.92
N SER A 272 -6.92 -5.79 10.68
CA SER A 272 -6.14 -6.13 9.48
C SER A 272 -6.26 -5.03 8.42
N ASP A 273 -5.30 -4.97 7.49
CA ASP A 273 -5.38 -4.12 6.29
C ASP A 273 -6.61 -4.49 5.46
N VAL A 274 -7.23 -3.51 4.80
CA VAL A 274 -8.45 -3.67 4.00
C VAL A 274 -8.38 -4.85 3.01
N ARG A 275 -7.25 -5.07 2.33
CA ARG A 275 -7.11 -6.13 1.32
C ARG A 275 -7.08 -7.51 1.96
N ILE A 276 -6.48 -7.60 3.14
CA ILE A 276 -6.39 -8.83 3.93
C ILE A 276 -7.75 -9.12 4.55
N SER A 277 -8.40 -8.11 5.15
CA SER A 277 -9.77 -8.19 5.65
C SER A 277 -10.75 -8.64 4.56
N GLU A 278 -10.67 -8.06 3.36
CA GLU A 278 -11.52 -8.46 2.22
C GLU A 278 -11.27 -9.91 1.81
N TYR A 279 -10.01 -10.36 1.76
CA TYR A 279 -9.67 -11.76 1.48
C TYR A 279 -10.22 -12.70 2.56
N VAL A 280 -9.98 -12.39 3.83
CA VAL A 280 -10.46 -13.17 4.98
C VAL A 280 -11.97 -13.30 4.93
N HIS A 281 -12.70 -12.21 4.67
CA HIS A 281 -14.14 -12.25 4.52
C HIS A 281 -14.59 -13.14 3.36
N GLN A 282 -14.00 -13.02 2.18
CA GLN A 282 -14.32 -13.87 1.03
C GLN A 282 -14.06 -15.36 1.34
N ALA A 283 -12.89 -15.65 1.92
CA ALA A 283 -12.45 -16.98 2.29
C ALA A 283 -13.33 -17.57 3.39
N LEU A 284 -13.80 -16.81 4.39
CA LEU A 284 -14.69 -17.31 5.44
C LEU A 284 -16.16 -17.39 5.00
N ASN A 285 -16.59 -16.67 3.96
CA ASN A 285 -17.99 -16.67 3.52
C ASN A 285 -18.37 -17.68 2.44
N GLY A 286 -17.43 -18.28 1.73
CA GLY A 286 -17.78 -19.35 0.77
C GLY A 286 -17.12 -19.23 -0.57
N LEU A 287 -16.46 -18.10 -0.86
CA LEU A 287 -16.21 -17.72 -2.24
C LEU A 287 -15.27 -18.72 -2.92
N GLU A 288 -15.69 -19.26 -4.06
CA GLU A 288 -14.96 -20.33 -4.76
C GLU A 288 -13.59 -19.90 -5.27
N SER A 289 -13.49 -18.64 -5.69
CA SER A 289 -12.25 -18.03 -6.19
C SER A 289 -12.06 -16.65 -5.56
N PRO A 290 -11.59 -16.59 -4.30
CA PRO A 290 -11.30 -15.34 -3.64
C PRO A 290 -10.29 -14.52 -4.43
N PHE A 291 -10.35 -13.20 -4.31
CA PHE A 291 -9.41 -12.30 -4.97
C PHE A 291 -8.77 -11.33 -3.99
N VAL A 292 -7.57 -10.88 -4.34
CA VAL A 292 -6.77 -9.92 -3.58
C VAL A 292 -6.24 -8.85 -4.53
N TYR A 293 -6.37 -7.58 -4.15
CA TYR A 293 -5.79 -6.46 -4.89
C TYR A 293 -4.42 -6.13 -4.34
N MET A 294 -3.36 -6.41 -5.10
CA MET A 294 -2.03 -6.03 -4.69
C MET A 294 -1.87 -4.50 -4.81
N PRO A 295 -1.35 -3.82 -3.78
CA PRO A 295 -1.07 -2.39 -3.83
C PRO A 295 -0.25 -2.02 -5.07
N LEU A 296 -0.59 -0.93 -5.75
CA LEU A 296 0.23 -0.43 -6.86
C LEU A 296 1.54 0.15 -6.30
N LEU A 297 2.64 -0.55 -6.52
CA LEU A 297 3.97 -0.06 -6.17
C LEU A 297 4.51 0.84 -7.29
N VAL A 298 5.23 1.90 -6.93
CA VAL A 298 6.02 2.67 -7.91
C VAL A 298 7.27 1.86 -8.24
N GLU A 299 7.25 1.24 -9.41
CA GLU A 299 8.29 0.34 -9.91
C GLU A 299 8.62 0.65 -11.38
N ASP A 300 9.77 0.20 -11.89
CA ASP A 300 10.06 0.31 -13.33
C ASP A 300 9.12 -0.61 -14.14
N PRO A 301 8.18 -0.06 -14.95
CA PRO A 301 7.22 -0.87 -15.70
C PRO A 301 7.89 -1.71 -16.79
N ASN A 302 9.13 -1.39 -17.18
CA ASN A 302 9.90 -2.17 -18.15
C ASN A 302 10.55 -3.43 -17.55
N GLN A 303 10.42 -3.64 -16.23
CA GLN A 303 10.87 -4.85 -15.54
C GLN A 303 9.69 -5.74 -15.14
N ALA A 304 9.98 -6.98 -14.75
CA ALA A 304 8.99 -7.89 -14.17
C ALA A 304 8.38 -7.29 -12.88
N SER A 305 7.15 -7.69 -12.56
CA SER A 305 6.40 -7.18 -11.40
C SER A 305 7.20 -7.38 -10.11
N ALA A 306 7.30 -6.33 -9.29
CA ALA A 306 7.87 -6.41 -7.95
C ALA A 306 7.09 -7.44 -7.09
N TRP A 307 5.80 -7.63 -7.36
CA TRP A 307 4.94 -8.61 -6.69
C TRP A 307 5.25 -10.08 -7.01
N ASN A 308 6.18 -10.36 -7.92
CA ASN A 308 6.74 -11.71 -8.03
C ASN A 308 7.47 -12.09 -6.72
N VAL A 309 8.15 -11.12 -6.12
CA VAL A 309 8.81 -11.33 -4.82
C VAL A 309 7.77 -11.57 -3.74
N GLY A 310 8.02 -12.60 -2.92
CA GLY A 310 7.15 -12.98 -1.81
C GLY A 310 5.86 -13.70 -2.22
N GLN A 311 5.71 -14.12 -3.49
CA GLN A 311 4.53 -14.87 -3.93
C GLN A 311 4.33 -16.14 -3.09
N ASP A 312 5.38 -16.91 -2.84
CA ASP A 312 5.28 -18.15 -2.03
C ASP A 312 4.81 -17.88 -0.59
N ILE A 313 5.23 -16.75 0.00
CA ILE A 313 4.79 -16.31 1.32
C ILE A 313 3.27 -16.05 1.29
N ARG A 314 2.78 -15.36 0.26
CA ARG A 314 1.34 -15.13 0.08
C ARG A 314 0.59 -16.43 -0.21
N THR A 315 1.18 -17.37 -0.95
CA THR A 315 0.62 -18.71 -1.16
C THR A 315 0.45 -19.45 0.16
N ILE A 316 1.45 -19.44 1.05
CA ILE A 316 1.32 -19.99 2.41
C ILE A 316 0.15 -19.32 3.13
N ALA A 317 0.11 -17.98 3.12
CA ALA A 317 -0.92 -17.21 3.81
C ALA A 317 -2.34 -17.56 3.31
N TYR A 318 -2.58 -17.56 1.99
CA TYR A 318 -3.87 -17.93 1.42
C TYR A 318 -4.26 -19.38 1.73
N SER A 319 -3.29 -20.29 1.75
CA SER A 319 -3.54 -21.71 2.02
C SER A 319 -4.05 -21.96 3.44
N LEU A 320 -3.75 -21.07 4.39
CA LEU A 320 -4.26 -21.16 5.77
C LEU A 320 -5.79 -21.04 5.85
N LEU A 321 -6.39 -20.25 4.96
CA LEU A 321 -7.85 -20.03 4.92
C LEU A 321 -8.52 -20.74 3.73
N ALA A 322 -7.80 -21.60 3.02
CA ALA A 322 -8.33 -22.36 1.90
C ALA A 322 -9.33 -23.42 2.38
N ARG A 323 -10.50 -23.49 1.73
CA ARG A 323 -11.52 -24.52 2.04
C ARG A 323 -11.21 -25.89 1.46
N LYS A 324 -10.47 -25.91 0.37
CA LYS A 324 -10.11 -27.12 -0.38
C LYS A 324 -8.66 -27.01 -0.85
N PRO A 325 -7.95 -28.14 -1.01
CA PRO A 325 -6.65 -28.16 -1.66
C PRO A 325 -6.73 -27.51 -3.04
N ASN A 326 -5.67 -26.82 -3.45
CA ASN A 326 -5.55 -26.21 -4.77
C ASN A 326 -6.71 -25.25 -5.12
N MET A 327 -7.23 -24.54 -4.11
CA MET A 327 -8.15 -23.43 -4.34
C MET A 327 -7.42 -22.32 -5.10
N ILE A 328 -8.07 -21.76 -6.11
CA ILE A 328 -7.49 -20.67 -6.89
C ILE A 328 -7.83 -19.34 -6.22
N VAL A 329 -6.79 -18.56 -5.92
CA VAL A 329 -6.89 -17.16 -5.49
C VAL A 329 -6.43 -16.26 -6.64
N HIS A 330 -7.22 -15.23 -6.93
CA HIS A 330 -6.93 -14.26 -7.99
C HIS A 330 -6.21 -13.03 -7.42
N GLU A 331 -4.92 -12.90 -7.68
CA GLU A 331 -4.17 -11.67 -7.39
C GLU A 331 -4.28 -10.68 -8.54
N TYR A 332 -4.91 -9.53 -8.29
CA TYR A 332 -4.85 -8.40 -9.21
C TYR A 332 -3.58 -7.61 -8.95
N ARG A 333 -2.65 -7.67 -9.90
CA ARG A 333 -1.34 -7.01 -9.80
C ARG A 333 -0.90 -6.50 -11.17
N ARG A 334 0.14 -5.67 -11.19
CA ARG A 334 0.78 -5.31 -12.46
C ARG A 334 1.39 -6.55 -13.11
N LYS A 335 1.07 -6.75 -14.39
CA LYS A 335 1.71 -7.72 -15.29
C LYS A 335 2.05 -7.02 -16.59
N ALA A 336 3.34 -6.98 -16.93
CA ALA A 336 3.85 -6.12 -18.00
C ALA A 336 3.36 -4.66 -17.82
N GLN A 337 2.67 -4.10 -18.80
CA GLN A 337 2.21 -2.71 -18.80
C GLN A 337 0.76 -2.53 -18.32
N GLY A 338 0.10 -3.57 -17.80
CA GLY A 338 -1.31 -3.48 -17.36
C GLY A 338 -1.53 -4.08 -15.98
N ILE A 339 -2.72 -3.87 -15.42
CA ILE A 339 -3.23 -4.62 -14.27
C ILE A 339 -3.95 -5.86 -14.79
N SER A 340 -3.52 -7.03 -14.33
CA SER A 340 -4.17 -8.30 -14.70
C SER A 340 -4.26 -9.24 -13.52
N VAL A 341 -5.05 -10.29 -13.70
CA VAL A 341 -5.12 -11.40 -12.75
C VAL A 341 -3.88 -12.28 -12.88
N GLN A 342 -3.33 -12.66 -11.73
CA GLN A 342 -2.48 -13.81 -11.55
C GLN A 342 -3.25 -14.85 -10.74
N GLU A 343 -3.35 -16.07 -11.27
CA GLU A 343 -3.89 -17.20 -10.52
C GLU A 343 -2.81 -17.76 -9.61
N ILE A 344 -3.16 -17.93 -8.33
CA ILE A 344 -2.34 -18.54 -7.28
C ILE A 344 -3.09 -19.78 -6.79
N SER A 345 -2.52 -20.97 -6.98
CA SER A 345 -3.06 -22.21 -6.41
C SER A 345 -2.59 -22.34 -4.97
N THR A 346 -3.52 -22.48 -4.03
CA THR A 346 -3.17 -22.78 -2.63
C THR A 346 -2.57 -24.16 -2.50
N TYR A 347 -1.75 -24.36 -1.48
CA TYR A 347 -1.11 -25.63 -1.17
C TYR A 347 -2.12 -26.71 -0.73
N SER A 348 -1.72 -27.97 -0.89
CA SER A 348 -2.31 -29.09 -0.15
C SER A 348 -1.96 -28.96 1.34
N SER A 349 -2.63 -29.73 2.21
CA SER A 349 -2.33 -29.71 3.65
C SER A 349 -0.88 -30.11 3.95
N THR A 350 -0.31 -31.07 3.22
CA THR A 350 1.07 -31.54 3.39
C THR A 350 2.08 -30.51 2.90
N ASP A 351 1.85 -29.91 1.73
CA ASP A 351 2.74 -28.88 1.16
C ASP A 351 2.71 -27.61 2.00
N LEU A 352 1.54 -27.26 2.56
CA LEU A 352 1.39 -26.13 3.47
C LEU A 352 2.21 -26.34 4.75
N ALA A 353 2.09 -27.51 5.38
CA ALA A 353 2.83 -27.82 6.60
C ALA A 353 4.35 -27.78 6.35
N THR A 354 4.80 -28.31 5.22
CA THR A 354 6.21 -28.30 4.81
C THR A 354 6.71 -26.88 4.57
N SER A 355 6.00 -26.11 3.74
CA SER A 355 6.36 -24.74 3.38
C SER A 355 6.36 -23.80 4.59
N ALA A 356 5.39 -23.95 5.51
CA ALA A 356 5.34 -23.20 6.75
C ALA A 356 6.52 -23.54 7.67
N ALA A 357 6.87 -24.83 7.79
CA ALA A 357 8.02 -25.27 8.60
C ALA A 357 9.36 -24.80 8.02
N ASP A 358 9.49 -24.75 6.69
CA ASP A 358 10.67 -24.23 6.03
C ASP A 358 10.84 -22.72 6.26
N LEU A 359 9.75 -21.95 6.13
CA LEU A 359 9.77 -20.52 6.42
C LEU A 359 10.08 -20.24 7.90
N GLU A 360 9.49 -21.01 8.81
CA GLU A 360 9.75 -20.91 10.25
C GLU A 360 11.22 -21.18 10.57
N ARG A 361 11.81 -22.22 9.97
CA ARG A 361 13.24 -22.51 10.09
C ARG A 361 14.11 -21.38 9.57
N GLN A 362 13.80 -20.83 8.39
CA GLN A 362 14.54 -19.69 7.83
C GLN A 362 14.49 -18.48 8.76
N LEU A 363 13.31 -18.15 9.28
CA LEU A 363 13.13 -17.01 10.18
C LEU A 363 13.86 -17.23 11.51
N ARG A 364 13.81 -18.44 12.09
CA ARG A 364 14.58 -18.77 13.31
C ARG A 364 16.08 -18.63 13.08
N THR A 365 16.62 -19.16 11.99
CA THR A 365 18.05 -19.01 11.68
C THR A 365 18.44 -17.54 11.49
N LEU A 366 17.59 -16.75 10.82
CA LEU A 366 17.81 -15.32 10.70
C LEU A 366 17.82 -14.62 12.06
N ARG A 367 16.91 -15.01 12.98
CA ARG A 367 16.85 -14.47 14.34
C ARG A 367 18.09 -14.79 15.15
N GLU A 368 18.55 -16.04 15.12
CA GLU A 368 19.77 -16.48 15.80
C GLU A 368 20.99 -15.72 15.27
N TRP A 369 21.08 -15.56 13.95
CA TRP A 369 22.12 -14.75 13.31
C TRP A 369 22.06 -13.27 13.75
N ALA A 370 20.88 -12.67 13.73
CA ALA A 370 20.70 -11.28 14.14
C ALA A 370 21.03 -11.05 15.62
N ALA A 371 20.69 -12.01 16.48
CA ALA A 371 21.04 -11.97 17.90
C ALA A 371 22.56 -12.02 18.11
N ALA A 372 23.27 -12.85 17.34
CA ALA A 372 24.73 -12.90 17.34
C ALA A 372 25.38 -11.59 16.82
N GLN A 373 24.64 -10.79 16.06
CA GLN A 373 25.05 -9.51 15.50
C GLN A 373 24.32 -8.31 16.14
N SER A 374 23.85 -8.44 17.38
CA SER A 374 22.92 -7.48 18.03
C SER A 374 23.44 -6.04 18.16
N ASP A 375 24.76 -5.86 18.16
CA ASP A 375 25.39 -4.53 18.12
C ASP A 375 25.12 -3.80 16.80
N PHE A 376 24.95 -4.55 15.71
CA PHE A 376 24.84 -4.02 14.34
C PHE A 376 23.45 -4.21 13.72
N VAL A 377 22.74 -5.29 14.06
CA VAL A 377 21.44 -5.63 13.47
C VAL A 377 20.31 -5.23 14.42
N LYS A 378 19.72 -4.07 14.17
CA LYS A 378 18.50 -3.62 14.87
C LYS A 378 17.24 -4.15 14.15
N PRO A 379 16.08 -4.24 14.83
CA PRO A 379 14.84 -4.72 14.21
C PRO A 379 14.49 -4.00 12.90
N ALA A 380 14.70 -2.68 12.85
CA ALA A 380 14.48 -1.86 11.65
C ALA A 380 15.33 -2.27 10.43
N LEU A 381 16.46 -2.97 10.63
CA LEU A 381 17.34 -3.48 9.57
C LEU A 381 17.14 -4.98 9.31
N LEU A 382 16.79 -5.76 10.35
CA LEU A 382 16.55 -7.20 10.25
C LEU A 382 15.56 -7.55 9.14
N TRP A 383 14.39 -6.90 9.16
CA TRP A 383 13.32 -7.22 8.23
C TRP A 383 13.65 -6.83 6.79
N PRO A 384 14.20 -5.64 6.48
CA PRO A 384 14.70 -5.34 5.15
C PRO A 384 15.77 -6.31 4.63
N LEU A 385 16.66 -6.82 5.50
CA LEU A 385 17.63 -7.86 5.13
C LEU A 385 16.94 -9.20 4.80
N PHE A 386 15.86 -9.55 5.51
CA PHE A 386 15.05 -10.71 5.15
C PHE A 386 14.28 -10.48 3.84
N GLY A 387 13.74 -9.28 3.65
CA GLY A 387 13.15 -8.87 2.37
C GLY A 387 14.14 -9.06 1.22
N LEU A 388 15.41 -8.68 1.43
CA LEU A 388 16.47 -8.86 0.46
C LEU A 388 16.74 -10.33 0.13
N SER A 389 16.69 -11.27 1.09
CA SER A 389 16.89 -12.70 0.77
C SER A 389 15.81 -13.21 -0.19
N PHE A 390 14.56 -12.77 -0.04
CA PHE A 390 13.50 -13.12 -1.00
C PHE A 390 13.73 -12.49 -2.38
N VAL A 391 14.25 -11.25 -2.43
CA VAL A 391 14.63 -10.62 -3.69
C VAL A 391 15.76 -11.40 -4.38
N LEU A 392 16.76 -11.88 -3.63
CA LEU A 392 17.86 -12.65 -4.18
C LEU A 392 17.40 -14.02 -4.70
N ALA A 393 16.51 -14.69 -3.98
CA ALA A 393 15.94 -15.97 -4.39
C ALA A 393 15.16 -15.88 -5.71
N GLU A 394 14.47 -14.76 -5.96
CA GLU A 394 13.70 -14.52 -7.18
C GLU A 394 14.58 -14.14 -8.40
N LEU A 395 15.78 -13.59 -8.18
CA LEU A 395 16.59 -13.00 -9.24
C LEU A 395 17.74 -13.90 -9.71
N ASN A 396 17.77 -14.15 -11.03
CA ASN A 396 18.90 -14.81 -11.69
C ASN A 396 20.22 -14.02 -11.60
N THR A 397 20.14 -12.70 -11.38
CA THR A 397 21.32 -11.84 -11.25
C THR A 397 21.12 -10.93 -10.05
N PRO A 398 21.99 -11.00 -9.02
CA PRO A 398 21.84 -10.20 -7.83
C PRO A 398 22.06 -8.72 -8.15
N PRO A 399 21.37 -7.79 -7.47
CA PRO A 399 21.62 -6.37 -7.60
C PRO A 399 23.05 -6.01 -7.13
N ALA A 400 23.57 -4.87 -7.57
CA ALA A 400 24.85 -4.38 -7.06
C ALA A 400 24.75 -4.07 -5.56
N ILE A 401 25.75 -4.46 -4.77
CA ILE A 401 25.75 -4.25 -3.31
C ILE A 401 25.58 -2.77 -2.95
N LEU A 402 26.25 -1.86 -3.68
CA LEU A 402 26.10 -0.42 -3.47
C LEU A 402 24.65 0.06 -3.66
N LEU A 403 23.92 -0.51 -4.62
CA LEU A 403 22.51 -0.19 -4.83
C LEU A 403 21.66 -0.69 -3.66
N VAL A 404 21.93 -1.90 -3.16
CA VAL A 404 21.25 -2.44 -1.96
C VAL A 404 21.51 -1.54 -0.75
N GLN A 405 22.76 -1.15 -0.51
CA GLN A 405 23.10 -0.28 0.62
C GLN A 405 22.36 1.05 0.56
N ARG A 406 22.26 1.65 -0.64
CA ARG A 406 21.48 2.88 -0.86
C ARG A 406 20.00 2.67 -0.57
N VAL A 407 19.39 1.61 -1.09
CA VAL A 407 17.96 1.31 -0.86
C VAL A 407 17.68 1.09 0.63
N LEU A 408 18.49 0.27 1.32
CA LEU A 408 18.30 -0.02 2.74
C LEU A 408 18.50 1.21 3.63
N ASN A 409 19.40 2.13 3.29
CA ASN A 409 19.58 3.41 4.00
C ASN A 409 18.66 4.54 3.50
N GLY A 410 17.73 4.27 2.58
CA GLY A 410 16.85 5.29 2.00
C GLY A 410 17.59 6.42 1.27
N GLU A 411 18.78 6.16 0.73
CA GLU A 411 19.60 7.12 -0.01
C GLU A 411 19.23 7.10 -1.49
N PHE A 412 18.23 7.89 -1.86
CA PHE A 412 17.74 7.95 -3.24
C PHE A 412 18.81 8.45 -4.21
N ASP A 413 19.17 7.62 -5.19
CA ASP A 413 20.25 7.92 -6.15
C ASP A 413 19.75 8.39 -7.52
N ASN A 414 18.47 8.75 -7.61
CA ASN A 414 17.82 9.17 -8.85
C ASN A 414 17.89 8.12 -9.96
N SER A 415 17.86 6.82 -9.64
CA SER A 415 17.84 5.75 -10.63
C SER A 415 16.57 4.90 -10.61
N TRP A 416 16.16 4.43 -11.79
CA TRP A 416 15.10 3.42 -11.89
C TRP A 416 15.45 2.10 -11.22
N ALA A 417 16.74 1.77 -11.15
CA ALA A 417 17.22 0.59 -10.45
C ALA A 417 16.92 0.68 -8.94
N PHE A 418 17.11 1.86 -8.33
CA PHE A 418 16.74 2.12 -6.95
C PHE A 418 15.24 1.98 -6.75
N VAL A 419 14.44 2.65 -7.58
CA VAL A 419 12.97 2.63 -7.48
C VAL A 419 12.45 1.19 -7.56
N HIS A 420 12.94 0.41 -8.53
CA HIS A 420 12.48 -0.96 -8.72
C HIS A 420 12.96 -1.91 -7.60
N LEU A 421 14.20 -1.77 -7.12
CA LEU A 421 14.68 -2.58 -6.00
C LEU A 421 13.92 -2.24 -4.69
N THR A 422 13.63 -0.96 -4.46
CA THR A 422 12.79 -0.51 -3.35
C THR A 422 11.41 -1.17 -3.41
N ALA A 423 10.76 -1.16 -4.58
CA ALA A 423 9.47 -1.82 -4.77
C ALA A 423 9.53 -3.34 -4.50
N ARG A 424 10.60 -4.03 -4.93
CA ARG A 424 10.79 -5.46 -4.66
C ARG A 424 10.94 -5.78 -3.17
N ILE A 425 11.71 -4.97 -2.44
CA ILE A 425 11.83 -5.12 -0.99
C ILE A 425 10.48 -4.83 -0.32
N HIS A 426 9.77 -3.77 -0.72
CA HIS A 426 8.42 -3.49 -0.21
C HIS A 426 7.44 -4.64 -0.46
N ALA A 427 7.48 -5.28 -1.64
CA ALA A 427 6.65 -6.44 -1.96
C ALA A 427 6.95 -7.63 -1.02
N ALA A 428 8.23 -7.90 -0.73
CA ALA A 428 8.64 -8.93 0.22
C ALA A 428 8.13 -8.64 1.63
N ILE A 429 8.39 -7.43 2.15
CA ILE A 429 7.97 -7.01 3.50
C ILE A 429 6.44 -7.02 3.63
N TYR A 430 5.73 -6.52 2.62
CA TYR A 430 4.27 -6.56 2.65
C TYR A 430 3.71 -7.99 2.55
N SER A 431 4.38 -8.90 1.83
CA SER A 431 3.98 -10.30 1.78
C SER A 431 4.15 -11.00 3.15
N LEU A 432 5.21 -10.67 3.90
CA LEU A 432 5.36 -11.09 5.29
C LEU A 432 4.23 -10.53 6.16
N ARG A 433 3.85 -9.26 5.97
CA ARG A 433 2.72 -8.63 6.68
C ARG A 433 1.40 -9.34 6.39
N VAL A 434 1.14 -9.72 5.14
CA VAL A 434 -0.03 -10.54 4.74
C VAL A 434 -0.04 -11.86 5.51
N LEU A 435 1.10 -12.55 5.58
CA LEU A 435 1.22 -13.78 6.34
C LEU A 435 0.97 -13.56 7.84
N THR A 436 1.59 -12.57 8.47
CA THR A 436 1.41 -12.29 9.90
C THR A 436 -0.06 -12.07 10.26
N GLN A 437 -0.77 -11.24 9.49
CA GLN A 437 -2.18 -10.94 9.77
C GLN A 437 -3.06 -12.18 9.57
N ILE A 438 -2.83 -12.97 8.51
CA ILE A 438 -3.59 -14.21 8.29
C ILE A 438 -3.27 -15.29 9.33
N ILE A 439 -2.02 -15.40 9.80
CA ILE A 439 -1.67 -16.26 10.94
C ILE A 439 -2.45 -15.85 12.18
N GLY A 440 -2.53 -14.55 12.48
CA GLY A 440 -3.32 -14.03 13.61
C GLY A 440 -4.80 -14.43 13.52
N VAL A 441 -5.41 -14.26 12.35
CA VAL A 441 -6.79 -14.71 12.08
C VAL A 441 -6.91 -16.23 12.27
N TRP A 442 -5.98 -17.01 11.71
CA TRP A 442 -6.02 -18.46 11.77
C TRP A 442 -5.92 -18.98 13.20
N LEU A 443 -5.04 -18.40 14.03
CA LEU A 443 -4.87 -18.76 15.44
C LEU A 443 -6.10 -18.41 16.27
N VAL A 444 -6.79 -17.29 15.98
CA VAL A 444 -8.07 -16.95 16.62
C VAL A 444 -9.16 -17.95 16.27
N LEU A 445 -9.21 -18.42 15.02
CA LEU A 445 -10.16 -19.45 14.59
C LEU A 445 -9.81 -20.86 15.10
N HIS A 446 -8.55 -21.09 15.49
CA HIS A 446 -8.05 -22.37 16.00
C HIS A 446 -7.30 -22.18 17.34
N PRO A 447 -8.01 -21.83 18.43
CA PRO A 447 -7.39 -21.39 19.67
C PRO A 447 -6.66 -22.51 20.44
N THR A 448 -6.93 -23.77 20.12
CA THR A 448 -6.33 -24.92 20.80
C THR A 448 -5.57 -25.80 19.82
N ILE A 449 -4.47 -26.37 20.30
CA ILE A 449 -3.69 -27.36 19.54
C ILE A 449 -4.58 -28.60 19.35
N PRO A 450 -4.86 -29.03 18.11
CA PRO A 450 -5.69 -30.21 17.88
C PRO A 450 -5.07 -31.48 18.48
N THR A 451 -5.83 -32.23 19.27
CA THR A 451 -5.36 -33.46 19.95
C THR A 451 -5.39 -34.71 19.05
N TYR A 452 -6.23 -34.69 18.01
CA TYR A 452 -6.51 -35.88 17.18
C TYR A 452 -5.70 -35.96 15.88
N SER A 453 -5.04 -34.87 15.46
CA SER A 453 -4.31 -34.82 14.18
C SER A 453 -2.88 -34.33 14.38
N THR A 454 -1.91 -35.23 14.18
CA THR A 454 -0.48 -34.93 14.27
C THR A 454 -0.06 -33.83 13.29
N GLU A 455 -0.60 -33.81 12.07
CA GLU A 455 -0.27 -32.80 11.07
C GLU A 455 -0.84 -31.42 11.43
N LYS A 456 -2.11 -31.34 11.84
CA LYS A 456 -2.70 -30.06 12.26
C LYS A 456 -2.08 -29.53 13.55
N SER A 457 -1.70 -30.42 14.47
CA SER A 457 -0.97 -30.07 15.69
C SER A 457 0.41 -29.48 15.38
N LYS A 458 1.16 -30.11 14.45
CA LYS A 458 2.44 -29.59 13.96
C LYS A 458 2.27 -28.23 13.29
N LEU A 459 1.30 -28.08 12.40
CA LEU A 459 1.03 -26.81 11.74
C LEU A 459 0.69 -25.72 12.77
N HIS A 460 -0.19 -25.99 13.74
CA HIS A 460 -0.52 -25.04 14.80
C HIS A 460 0.72 -24.59 15.58
N THR A 461 1.59 -25.53 15.95
CA THR A 461 2.85 -25.25 16.65
C THR A 461 3.78 -24.37 15.79
N THR A 462 3.93 -24.71 14.51
CA THR A 462 4.74 -23.93 13.55
C THR A 462 4.20 -22.51 13.39
N LEU A 463 2.88 -22.33 13.25
CA LEU A 463 2.26 -21.01 13.08
C LEU A 463 2.36 -20.18 14.37
N SER A 464 2.26 -20.83 15.54
CA SER A 464 2.49 -20.17 16.84
C SER A 464 3.95 -19.71 16.99
N SER A 465 4.91 -20.53 16.53
CA SER A 465 6.33 -20.16 16.48
C SER A 465 6.58 -18.98 15.54
N LEU A 466 6.03 -19.03 14.32
CA LEU A 466 6.08 -17.92 13.36
C LEU A 466 5.50 -16.63 13.95
N ALA A 467 4.30 -16.69 14.55
CA ALA A 467 3.68 -15.53 15.19
C ALA A 467 4.60 -14.93 16.27
N THR A 468 5.22 -15.78 17.08
CA THR A 468 6.18 -15.35 18.12
C THR A 468 7.41 -14.69 17.50
N HIS A 469 8.00 -15.30 16.48
CA HIS A 469 9.17 -14.75 15.77
C HIS A 469 8.86 -13.50 14.96
N MET A 470 7.59 -13.18 14.71
CA MET A 470 7.15 -11.98 13.99
C MET A 470 6.47 -10.95 14.91
N ALA A 471 6.52 -11.12 16.23
CA ALA A 471 5.83 -10.25 17.19
C ALA A 471 6.34 -8.80 17.20
N ASP A 472 7.63 -8.58 16.89
CA ASP A 472 8.28 -7.27 16.74
C ASP A 472 8.39 -6.85 15.26
N PHE A 473 7.53 -7.38 14.39
CA PHE A 473 7.48 -6.95 12.99
C PHE A 473 7.12 -5.46 12.92
N PRO A 474 7.95 -4.61 12.30
CA PRO A 474 7.83 -3.17 12.38
C PRO A 474 6.55 -2.69 11.69
N CYS A 475 6.02 -1.56 12.15
CA CYS A 475 4.93 -0.88 11.46
C CYS A 475 5.41 -0.34 10.09
N ILE A 476 4.48 -0.08 9.16
CA ILE A 476 4.81 0.45 7.83
C ILE A 476 5.67 1.74 7.90
N PRO A 477 5.34 2.75 8.73
CA PRO A 477 6.17 3.95 8.91
C PRO A 477 7.64 3.69 9.27
N ASP A 478 7.93 2.58 9.94
CA ASP A 478 9.27 2.27 10.42
C ASP A 478 10.13 1.54 9.39
N VAL A 479 9.51 0.78 8.48
CA VAL A 479 10.25 -0.13 7.59
C VAL A 479 10.16 0.24 6.11
N LEU A 480 9.08 0.89 5.66
CA LEU A 480 8.89 1.24 4.25
C LEU A 480 9.24 2.71 4.00
N GLY A 481 9.89 2.95 2.87
CA GLY A 481 10.25 4.30 2.43
C GLY A 481 9.50 4.73 1.18
N VAL A 482 9.78 5.95 0.73
CA VAL A 482 9.34 6.48 -0.56
C VAL A 482 10.53 7.10 -1.28
N PRO A 483 10.73 6.85 -2.60
CA PRO A 483 11.82 7.48 -3.35
C PRO A 483 11.79 9.00 -3.22
N GLY A 484 12.90 9.59 -2.78
CA GLY A 484 13.04 11.04 -2.57
C GLY A 484 12.64 11.57 -1.19
N GLN A 485 12.28 10.69 -0.25
CA GLN A 485 12.16 11.07 1.16
C GLN A 485 13.54 11.37 1.79
N ALA A 486 13.54 11.90 3.02
CA ALA A 486 14.78 12.10 3.79
C ALA A 486 15.51 10.76 4.05
N LYS A 487 16.85 10.79 3.97
CA LYS A 487 17.70 9.62 4.21
C LYS A 487 17.43 9.04 5.61
N LYS A 488 17.21 7.72 5.69
CA LYS A 488 17.01 6.98 6.95
C LYS A 488 18.16 6.00 7.12
N VAL A 489 19.23 6.44 7.80
CA VAL A 489 20.43 5.61 8.00
C VAL A 489 20.13 4.55 9.04
N VAL A 490 19.97 3.30 8.58
CA VAL A 490 19.73 2.14 9.45
C VAL A 490 21.04 1.49 9.90
N ALA A 491 22.12 1.66 9.14
CA ALA A 491 23.47 1.25 9.51
C ALA A 491 24.54 2.05 8.74
N GLN A 492 25.73 2.16 9.33
CA GLN A 492 26.90 2.72 8.65
C GLN A 492 27.25 1.88 7.40
N HIS A 493 27.81 2.54 6.39
CA HIS A 493 28.01 1.94 5.07
C HIS A 493 28.84 0.64 5.12
N ASP A 494 29.98 0.63 5.82
CA ASP A 494 30.87 -0.53 5.86
C ASP A 494 30.27 -1.71 6.63
N VAL A 495 29.58 -1.44 7.74
CA VAL A 495 28.81 -2.43 8.50
C VAL A 495 27.72 -3.04 7.61
N LEU A 496 26.92 -2.19 6.96
CA LEU A 496 25.84 -2.63 6.10
C LEU A 496 26.35 -3.46 4.91
N LYS A 497 27.51 -3.10 4.35
CA LYS A 497 28.15 -3.86 3.28
C LYS A 497 28.44 -5.30 3.72
N GLY A 498 29.06 -5.47 4.89
CA GLY A 498 29.39 -6.79 5.43
C GLY A 498 28.15 -7.67 5.65
N LEU A 499 27.09 -7.09 6.22
CA LEU A 499 25.81 -7.78 6.43
C LEU A 499 25.16 -8.19 5.10
N VAL A 500 25.13 -7.29 4.11
CA VAL A 500 24.59 -7.58 2.77
C VAL A 500 25.39 -8.68 2.08
N GLU A 501 26.72 -8.64 2.15
CA GLU A 501 27.58 -9.70 1.59
C GLU A 501 27.35 -11.06 2.23
N GLU A 502 26.99 -11.10 3.52
CA GLU A 502 26.61 -12.34 4.21
C GLU A 502 25.27 -12.89 3.73
N ILE A 503 24.26 -12.03 3.57
CA ILE A 503 22.97 -12.43 2.98
C ILE A 503 23.15 -12.91 1.53
N TYR A 504 24.05 -12.30 0.76
CA TYR A 504 24.36 -12.77 -0.59
C TYR A 504 24.96 -14.18 -0.57
N ARG A 505 25.95 -14.41 0.30
CA ARG A 505 26.59 -15.73 0.45
C ARG A 505 25.61 -16.80 0.89
N SER A 506 24.72 -16.51 1.84
CA SER A 506 23.72 -17.48 2.31
C SER A 506 22.69 -17.85 1.24
N ASN A 507 22.43 -16.94 0.29
CA ASN A 507 21.55 -17.18 -0.86
C ASN A 507 22.29 -17.70 -2.12
N GLY A 508 23.57 -18.10 -1.99
CA GLY A 508 24.35 -18.63 -3.10
C GLY A 508 24.70 -17.61 -4.19
N ALA A 509 24.52 -16.31 -3.93
CA ALA A 509 24.84 -15.25 -4.87
C ALA A 509 26.34 -14.93 -4.85
N GLN A 510 26.96 -14.82 -6.04
CA GLN A 510 28.36 -14.41 -6.14
C GLN A 510 28.51 -12.93 -5.76
N VAL A 511 29.28 -12.65 -4.71
CA VAL A 511 29.69 -11.30 -4.33
C VAL A 511 30.71 -10.80 -5.36
N LEU A 512 30.26 -9.99 -6.33
CA LEU A 512 31.16 -9.26 -7.21
C LEU A 512 31.72 -8.07 -6.43
N SER A 513 32.91 -8.23 -5.84
CA SER A 513 33.65 -7.13 -5.24
C SER A 513 33.81 -6.02 -6.28
N GLY A 514 33.42 -4.79 -5.91
CA GLY A 514 33.66 -3.60 -6.72
C GLY A 514 35.10 -3.55 -7.21
N ASP A 515 35.27 -3.24 -8.50
CA ASP A 515 36.50 -3.22 -9.32
C ASP A 515 36.78 -4.48 -10.18
N GLY A 516 35.96 -5.52 -10.08
CA GLY A 516 36.02 -6.66 -11.00
C GLY A 516 35.27 -6.40 -12.31
N VAL A 517 35.95 -5.91 -13.35
CA VAL A 517 35.43 -5.97 -14.74
C VAL A 517 34.90 -7.37 -15.01
N SER A 518 33.57 -7.49 -15.23
CA SER A 518 32.85 -8.74 -15.52
C SER A 518 33.70 -9.70 -16.37
N ASN A 519 33.74 -10.98 -16.01
CA ASN A 519 34.45 -12.01 -16.78
C ASN A 519 34.09 -11.99 -18.28
N LYS A 520 32.87 -11.55 -18.62
CA LYS A 520 32.41 -11.36 -20.01
C LYS A 520 33.12 -10.18 -20.70
N LYS A 521 33.38 -9.10 -19.97
CA LYS A 521 34.09 -7.90 -20.45
C LYS A 521 35.60 -8.12 -20.48
N LYS A 522 36.20 -8.87 -19.53
CA LYS A 522 37.59 -9.37 -19.63
C LYS A 522 37.79 -10.27 -20.85
N LYS A 523 36.89 -11.23 -21.09
CA LYS A 523 36.95 -12.12 -22.26
C LYS A 523 36.77 -11.36 -23.59
N LYS A 524 35.95 -10.32 -23.60
CA LYS A 524 35.79 -9.42 -24.77
C LYS A 524 37.06 -8.60 -25.04
N MET A 525 37.66 -8.01 -24.01
CA MET A 525 38.90 -7.24 -24.14
C MET A 525 40.09 -8.11 -24.55
N ALA A 526 40.20 -9.33 -24.00
CA ALA A 526 41.22 -10.29 -24.40
C ALA A 526 41.10 -10.70 -25.89
N ARG A 527 39.88 -10.99 -26.37
CA ARG A 527 39.62 -11.27 -27.79
C ARG A 527 39.94 -10.09 -28.70
N GLU A 528 39.68 -8.86 -28.24
CA GLU A 528 39.98 -7.66 -29.02
C GLU A 528 41.49 -7.38 -29.10
N GLN A 529 42.22 -7.61 -28.00
CA GLN A 529 43.69 -7.52 -27.99
C GLN A 529 44.33 -8.59 -28.86
N GLU A 530 43.85 -9.83 -28.84
CA GLU A 530 44.34 -10.90 -29.71
C GLU A 530 44.10 -10.58 -31.20
N ARG A 531 42.94 -10.01 -31.53
CA ARG A 531 42.61 -9.58 -32.90
C ARG A 531 43.50 -8.41 -33.37
N LYS A 532 43.87 -7.49 -32.46
CA LYS A 532 44.82 -6.41 -32.76
C LYS A 532 46.25 -6.94 -32.93
N LYS A 533 46.67 -7.93 -32.13
CA LYS A 533 47.98 -8.59 -32.22
C LYS A 533 48.14 -9.34 -33.54
N LYS A 534 47.14 -10.15 -33.94
CA LYS A 534 47.11 -10.84 -35.25
C LYS A 534 47.16 -9.86 -36.44
N LYS A 535 46.46 -8.72 -36.35
CA LYS A 535 46.55 -7.68 -37.40
C LYS A 535 47.92 -7.00 -37.47
N ALA A 536 48.62 -6.86 -36.34
CA ALA A 536 49.97 -6.30 -36.30
C ALA A 536 51.01 -7.29 -36.85
N GLU A 537 50.88 -8.58 -36.55
CA GLU A 537 51.75 -9.66 -37.06
C GLU A 537 51.62 -9.81 -38.59
N VAL A 538 50.41 -9.74 -39.14
CA VAL A 538 50.18 -9.75 -40.60
C VAL A 538 50.79 -8.50 -41.28
N ARG A 539 50.74 -7.33 -40.63
CA ARG A 539 51.39 -6.10 -41.14
C ARG A 539 52.92 -6.16 -41.06
N ALA A 540 53.48 -6.92 -40.13
CA ALA A 540 54.92 -7.14 -40.01
C ALA A 540 55.42 -8.15 -41.04
N GLN A 541 54.68 -9.23 -41.30
CA GLN A 541 54.99 -10.20 -42.35
C GLN A 541 54.87 -9.60 -43.76
N GLY A 542 53.87 -8.75 -44.02
CA GLY A 542 53.75 -8.03 -45.29
C GLY A 542 54.82 -6.95 -45.53
N ARG A 543 55.64 -6.60 -44.53
CA ARG A 543 56.81 -5.72 -44.69
C ARG A 543 58.12 -6.48 -44.92
N LEU A 544 58.16 -7.78 -44.64
CA LEU A 544 59.35 -8.63 -44.81
C LEU A 544 59.42 -9.29 -46.21
N GLU A 545 58.32 -9.33 -46.96
CA GLU A 545 58.29 -9.80 -48.36
C GLU A 545 58.57 -8.69 -49.40
N GLY A 546 58.87 -7.46 -48.97
CA GLY A 546 59.06 -6.28 -49.83
C GLY A 546 60.51 -5.78 -49.97
N SER A 547 61.52 -6.59 -49.63
CA SER A 547 62.93 -6.19 -49.77
C SER A 547 63.82 -7.39 -50.05
N GLY A 548 64.03 -7.69 -51.33
CA GLY A 548 64.99 -8.69 -51.79
C GLY A 548 65.01 -8.77 -53.31
N PHE A 549 66.10 -8.28 -53.91
CA PHE A 549 66.43 -8.22 -55.34
C PHE A 549 65.99 -6.97 -56.14
N ALA A 550 66.64 -5.85 -55.83
CA ALA A 550 67.26 -5.03 -56.87
C ALA A 550 68.72 -5.46 -56.99
N LEU A 551 69.11 -6.10 -58.10
CA LEU A 551 70.49 -6.14 -58.61
C LEU A 551 70.51 -6.81 -59.99
N LEU A 552 71.24 -6.16 -60.90
CA LEU A 552 71.61 -6.52 -62.28
C LEU A 552 70.72 -5.97 -63.40
N GLY A 553 71.00 -4.72 -63.76
CA GLY A 553 71.01 -4.28 -65.15
C GLY A 553 72.41 -3.77 -65.48
N ASP A 554 73.13 -4.50 -66.32
CA ASP A 554 74.22 -4.02 -67.19
C ASP A 554 74.35 -5.02 -68.35
N CYS A 555 73.63 -4.71 -69.43
CA CYS A 555 73.89 -4.95 -70.86
C CYS A 555 72.65 -4.48 -71.65
#